data_AF-A0A426XII8-F1
#
_entry.id   AF-A0A426XII8-F1
#
_cell.length_a   1.000
_cell.length_b   1.000
_cell.length_c   1.000
_cell.angle_alpha   90.00
_cell.angle_beta   90.00
_cell.angle_gamma   90.00
#
_symmetry.space_group_name_H-M   'P 1'
#
loop_
_entity.id
_entity.type
_entity.pdbx_description
1 polymer ?
#
loop_
_entity_poly.entity_id
_entity_poly.type
_entity_poly.pdbx_seq_one_letter_code
_entity_poly.pdbx_strand_id
1 'polypeptide(L)'
;MIFINGGEIFRLRNNPDTGKFRGPHVPAKLHHRPHKLPANATLAPRAKPVSPSRPPCEGLMRRLRLRKAISTPGSREEVAFQVFPWIWVQLMQCVLDGLVNVPREPVHEAEHRALVAEAVDHHASCFLIKSILALHDPTFVLYPPWLSVLARALLWMGGWRPTAALRLVTTGILSAEQAWAFEAIREVTRAEVALVEEELRRVQIEGVVGLTMAGRAAEAEVASAEKAAIERMLARQWTLAVVADSLRMKVLRRVVAVLSPLQAVDFLAAVVRMEISMHQM
;
A
#
# COMPACT_ATOMS: atom_id res chain seq x y z
N MET A 1 -14.12 -4.27 17.26
CA MET A 1 -13.18 -3.20 16.84
C MET A 1 -11.91 -3.87 16.36
N ILE A 2 -11.46 -3.56 15.15
CA ILE A 2 -10.22 -4.12 14.56
C ILE A 2 -9.14 -3.04 14.73
N PHE A 3 -8.00 -3.40 15.32
CA PHE A 3 -6.84 -2.54 15.42
C PHE A 3 -5.74 -3.08 14.51
N ILE A 4 -5.04 -2.18 13.81
CA ILE A 4 -3.90 -2.51 12.97
C ILE A 4 -2.65 -1.93 13.64
N ASN A 5 -1.72 -2.80 14.03
CA ASN A 5 -0.37 -2.40 14.43
C ASN A 5 0.62 -3.34 13.74
N GLY A 6 1.63 -2.80 13.06
CA GLY A 6 2.71 -3.58 12.45
C GLY A 6 2.31 -4.55 11.32
N GLY A 7 1.09 -4.49 10.77
CA GLY A 7 0.67 -5.34 9.65
C GLY A 7 0.00 -6.67 10.01
N GLU A 8 -0.29 -6.93 11.28
CA GLU A 8 -1.10 -8.09 11.70
C GLU A 8 -2.52 -7.68 12.11
N ILE A 9 -3.50 -8.53 11.78
CA ILE A 9 -4.93 -8.32 12.07
C ILE A 9 -5.28 -9.09 13.34
N PHE A 10 -5.56 -8.40 14.43
CA PHE A 10 -6.06 -9.01 15.67
C PHE A 10 -7.58 -8.83 15.79
N ARG A 11 -8.30 -9.94 16.01
CA ARG A 11 -9.72 -9.91 16.41
C ARG A 11 -9.81 -9.80 17.94
N LEU A 12 -10.36 -8.70 18.44
CA LEU A 12 -10.78 -8.60 19.84
C LEU A 12 -12.08 -9.40 20.03
N ARG A 13 -12.05 -10.47 20.84
CA ARG A 13 -13.27 -11.11 21.38
C ARG A 13 -13.74 -10.30 22.59
N ASN A 14 -14.95 -9.75 22.53
CA ASN A 14 -15.63 -9.22 23.71
C ASN A 14 -16.05 -10.39 24.63
N ASN A 15 -15.69 -10.32 25.91
CA ASN A 15 -16.32 -11.14 26.94
C ASN A 15 -17.41 -10.29 27.61
N PRO A 16 -18.71 -10.61 27.45
CA PRO A 16 -19.82 -9.75 27.85
C PRO A 16 -19.95 -9.51 29.36
N ASP A 17 -19.27 -10.28 30.22
CA ASP A 17 -19.63 -10.31 31.65
C ASP A 17 -18.77 -9.44 32.59
N THR A 18 -17.74 -8.72 32.11
CA THR A 18 -16.84 -8.01 33.06
C THR A 18 -16.35 -6.61 32.65
N GLY A 19 -16.69 -6.11 31.46
CA GLY A 19 -16.33 -4.75 31.03
C GLY A 19 -14.82 -4.40 31.05
N LYS A 20 -13.93 -5.38 31.24
CA LYS A 20 -12.47 -5.16 31.31
C LYS A 20 -11.76 -5.81 30.14
N PHE A 21 -10.94 -5.00 29.46
CA PHE A 21 -10.04 -5.43 28.39
C PHE A 21 -8.86 -6.21 28.98
N ARG A 22 -8.67 -7.48 28.60
CA ARG A 22 -7.41 -8.19 28.83
C ARG A 22 -6.55 -8.12 27.57
N GLY A 23 -5.39 -7.46 27.66
CA GLY A 23 -4.35 -7.54 26.65
C GLY A 23 -3.63 -8.90 26.67
N PRO A 24 -2.97 -9.30 25.57
CA PRO A 24 -2.24 -10.57 25.51
C PRO A 24 -0.98 -10.55 26.40
N HIS A 25 -0.68 -11.71 26.98
CA HIS A 25 0.46 -11.95 27.84
C HIS A 25 1.74 -12.06 27.00
N VAL A 26 2.76 -11.22 27.27
CA VAL A 26 4.07 -11.27 26.62
C VAL A 26 5.06 -11.98 27.57
N PRO A 27 5.75 -13.07 27.17
CA PRO A 27 6.79 -13.67 28.00
C PRO A 27 8.09 -12.84 27.99
N ALA A 28 8.77 -12.83 29.13
CA ALA A 28 9.90 -11.96 29.45
C ALA A 28 11.23 -12.32 28.75
N LYS A 29 12.05 -11.28 28.60
CA LYS A 29 13.34 -11.14 27.89
C LYS A 29 14.39 -12.23 28.20
N LEU A 30 15.11 -12.68 27.15
CA LEU A 30 16.44 -13.32 27.26
C LEU A 30 17.53 -12.25 27.15
N HIS A 31 18.38 -12.16 28.17
CA HIS A 31 19.54 -11.28 28.23
C HIS A 31 20.71 -11.84 27.40
N HIS A 32 21.22 -11.07 26.43
CA HIS A 32 22.54 -11.32 25.82
C HIS A 32 23.62 -10.44 26.49
N ARG A 33 24.65 -11.09 27.05
CA ARG A 33 25.89 -10.45 27.54
C ARG A 33 26.76 -10.00 26.34
N PRO A 34 27.50 -8.88 26.44
CA PRO A 34 28.44 -8.49 25.40
C PRO A 34 29.79 -9.22 25.55
N HIS A 35 30.30 -9.77 24.45
CA HIS A 35 31.68 -10.25 24.32
C HIS A 35 32.63 -9.07 24.07
N LYS A 36 33.76 -9.02 24.80
CA LYS A 36 34.87 -8.08 24.56
C LYS A 36 35.73 -8.57 23.38
N LEU A 37 36.06 -7.70 22.42
CA LEU A 37 37.11 -7.95 21.42
C LEU A 37 38.50 -7.57 21.96
N PRO A 38 39.58 -8.28 21.55
CA PRO A 38 40.95 -7.96 21.96
C PRO A 38 41.54 -6.78 21.18
N ALA A 39 42.36 -6.00 21.89
CA ALA A 39 43.08 -4.85 21.38
C ALA A 39 44.34 -5.30 20.62
N ASN A 40 44.28 -5.30 19.28
CA ASN A 40 45.38 -4.97 18.37
C ASN A 40 44.95 -5.26 16.93
N ALA A 41 44.45 -4.23 16.24
CA ALA A 41 44.35 -4.21 14.79
C ALA A 41 44.71 -2.80 14.30
N THR A 42 45.81 -2.72 13.57
CA THR A 42 46.41 -1.53 12.98
C THR A 42 45.38 -0.80 12.09
N LEU A 43 45.13 0.48 12.38
CA LEU A 43 44.19 1.34 11.66
C LEU A 43 44.72 1.68 10.25
N ALA A 44 44.08 1.14 9.21
CA ALA A 44 44.16 1.69 7.85
C ALA A 44 43.47 3.07 7.79
N PRO A 45 43.89 3.99 6.89
CA PRO A 45 43.35 5.34 6.87
C PRO A 45 41.84 5.33 6.60
N ARG A 46 41.09 6.03 7.46
CA ARG A 46 39.63 6.23 7.37
C ARG A 46 39.27 6.73 5.97
N ALA A 47 38.63 5.88 5.18
CA ALA A 47 37.82 6.35 4.06
C ALA A 47 36.77 7.33 4.62
N LYS A 48 36.68 8.52 4.02
CA LYS A 48 35.64 9.50 4.38
C LYS A 48 34.27 8.80 4.24
N PRO A 49 33.36 8.96 5.20
CA PRO A 49 32.01 8.43 5.05
C PRO A 49 31.39 9.06 3.81
N VAL A 50 31.10 8.25 2.80
CA VAL A 50 30.23 8.63 1.70
C VAL A 50 28.88 8.88 2.34
N SER A 51 28.50 10.15 2.45
CA SER A 51 27.16 10.53 2.87
C SER A 51 26.16 9.78 1.97
N PRO A 52 25.15 9.10 2.51
CA PRO A 52 24.07 8.59 1.67
C PRO A 52 23.56 9.78 0.85
N SER A 53 23.59 9.65 -0.47
CA SER A 53 22.93 10.59 -1.36
C SER A 53 21.49 10.73 -0.86
N ARG A 54 21.06 11.98 -0.65
CA ARG A 54 19.67 12.25 -0.26
C ARG A 54 18.75 11.54 -1.24
N PRO A 55 17.68 10.87 -0.78
CA PRO A 55 16.76 10.19 -1.68
C PRO A 55 16.22 11.22 -2.70
N PRO A 56 16.14 10.86 -4.00
CA PRO A 56 15.68 11.75 -5.07
C PRO A 56 14.33 12.43 -4.76
N CYS A 57 13.50 11.77 -3.94
CA CYS A 57 12.19 12.24 -3.51
C CYS A 57 12.22 13.34 -2.43
N GLU A 58 13.28 13.50 -1.63
CA GLU A 58 13.35 14.59 -0.62
C GLU A 58 13.39 15.96 -1.33
N GLY A 59 14.06 16.01 -2.48
CA GLY A 59 14.07 17.17 -3.37
C GLY A 59 12.70 17.44 -3.99
N LEU A 60 11.93 16.41 -4.33
CA LEU A 60 10.58 16.55 -4.87
C LEU A 60 9.58 17.00 -3.79
N MET A 61 9.64 16.44 -2.57
CA MET A 61 8.85 16.88 -1.41
C MET A 61 9.19 18.32 -1.00
N ARG A 62 10.47 18.74 -1.11
CA ARG A 62 10.89 20.14 -0.93
C ARG A 62 10.52 21.06 -2.09
N ARG A 63 10.48 20.57 -3.34
CA ARG A 63 10.09 21.30 -4.56
C ARG A 63 8.58 21.53 -4.63
N LEU A 64 7.78 20.58 -4.14
CA LEU A 64 6.35 20.69 -3.91
C LEU A 64 6.01 21.64 -2.75
N ARG A 65 6.73 22.78 -2.61
CA ARG A 65 6.49 23.80 -1.58
C ARG A 65 5.00 24.13 -1.49
N LEU A 66 4.27 23.46 -0.60
CA LEU A 66 2.92 23.77 -0.14
C LEU A 66 2.92 25.07 0.71
N ARG A 67 3.79 26.03 0.39
CA ARG A 67 4.00 27.27 1.15
C ARG A 67 3.29 28.48 0.53
N LYS A 68 2.58 28.33 -0.59
CA LYS A 68 1.89 29.46 -1.24
C LYS A 68 0.46 29.20 -1.71
N ALA A 69 -0.19 28.16 -1.20
CA ALA A 69 -1.66 28.05 -1.23
C ALA A 69 -2.21 28.62 0.09
N ILE A 70 -2.15 29.95 0.22
CA ILE A 70 -2.66 30.73 1.34
C ILE A 70 -3.56 31.75 0.63
N SER A 71 -4.89 31.62 0.61
CA SER A 71 -5.76 31.90 1.77
C SER A 71 -7.23 31.53 1.45
N THR A 72 -7.68 30.30 1.78
CA THR A 72 -9.10 29.98 2.03
C THR A 72 -9.22 28.53 2.54
N PRO A 73 -10.09 28.21 3.51
CA PRO A 73 -10.18 26.87 4.09
C PRO A 73 -10.66 25.78 3.11
N GLY A 74 -11.35 26.15 2.02
CA GLY A 74 -11.78 25.22 0.97
C GLY A 74 -10.74 24.97 -0.14
N SER A 75 -9.76 25.86 -0.34
CA SER A 75 -8.89 25.81 -1.53
C SER A 75 -7.69 24.87 -1.41
N ARG A 76 -7.28 24.47 -0.18
CA ARG A 76 -6.11 23.59 0.01
C ARG A 76 -6.41 22.13 -0.28
N GLU A 77 -7.59 21.67 0.14
CA GLU A 77 -8.00 20.27 0.03
C GLU A 77 -8.42 19.96 -1.41
N GLU A 78 -9.20 20.85 -2.02
CA GLU A 78 -9.60 20.76 -3.42
C GLU A 78 -8.39 20.76 -4.38
N VAL A 79 -7.36 21.55 -4.08
CA VAL A 79 -6.08 21.53 -4.82
C VAL A 79 -5.31 20.23 -4.56
N ALA A 80 -5.28 19.70 -3.34
CA ALA A 80 -4.64 18.41 -3.07
C ALA A 80 -5.31 17.27 -3.85
N PHE A 81 -6.64 17.28 -3.94
CA PHE A 81 -7.43 16.35 -4.74
C PHE A 81 -7.13 16.45 -6.24
N GLN A 82 -7.05 17.66 -6.79
CA GLN A 82 -6.75 17.86 -8.23
C GLN A 82 -5.31 17.49 -8.59
N VAL A 83 -4.37 17.67 -7.66
CA VAL A 83 -2.94 17.53 -7.93
C VAL A 83 -2.42 16.13 -7.58
N PHE A 84 -3.05 15.42 -6.64
CA PHE A 84 -2.61 14.08 -6.21
C PHE A 84 -2.48 13.06 -7.35
N PRO A 85 -3.44 12.91 -8.27
CA PRO A 85 -3.30 11.94 -9.37
C PRO A 85 -2.06 12.19 -10.22
N TRP A 86 -1.78 13.46 -10.51
CA TRP A 86 -0.59 13.87 -11.27
C TRP A 86 0.70 13.65 -10.49
N ILE A 87 0.71 14.01 -9.20
CA ILE A 87 1.86 13.75 -8.31
C ILE A 87 2.15 12.26 -8.23
N TRP A 88 1.11 11.43 -8.06
CA TRP A 88 1.24 9.98 -8.02
C TRP A 88 1.89 9.43 -9.28
N VAL A 89 1.35 9.76 -10.45
CA VAL A 89 1.87 9.26 -11.73
C VAL A 89 3.31 9.74 -11.96
N GLN A 90 3.63 11.00 -11.65
CA GLN A 90 4.99 11.50 -11.79
C GLN A 90 5.97 10.81 -10.85
N LEU A 91 5.57 10.57 -9.60
CA LEU A 91 6.39 9.85 -8.64
C LEU A 91 6.65 8.41 -9.10
N MET A 92 5.62 7.72 -9.59
CA MET A 92 5.74 6.39 -10.17
C MET A 92 6.65 6.39 -11.41
N GLN A 93 6.57 7.42 -12.25
CA GLN A 93 7.48 7.56 -13.39
C GLN A 93 8.94 7.70 -12.94
N CYS A 94 9.22 8.51 -11.91
CA CYS A 94 10.58 8.63 -11.38
C CYS A 94 11.12 7.30 -10.85
N VAL A 95 10.29 6.53 -10.13
CA VAL A 95 10.68 5.19 -9.66
C VAL A 95 10.93 4.26 -10.85
N LEU A 96 10.06 4.27 -11.85
CA LEU A 96 10.20 3.46 -13.05
C LEU A 96 11.50 3.77 -13.81
N ASP A 97 11.82 5.05 -13.97
CA ASP A 97 13.03 5.49 -14.65
C ASP A 97 14.28 4.94 -13.95
N GLY A 98 14.31 4.96 -12.61
CA GLY A 98 15.40 4.36 -11.83
C GLY A 98 15.51 2.85 -12.05
N LEU A 99 14.39 2.14 -11.97
CA LEU A 99 14.34 0.68 -12.14
C LEU A 99 14.71 0.22 -13.56
N VAL A 100 14.38 1.01 -14.58
CA VAL A 100 14.67 0.66 -15.99
C VAL A 100 16.12 0.96 -16.37
N ASN A 101 16.68 2.06 -15.85
CA ASN A 101 18.00 2.54 -16.25
C ASN A 101 19.15 2.02 -15.38
N VAL A 102 18.87 1.25 -14.32
CA VAL A 102 19.94 0.69 -13.48
C VAL A 102 20.82 -0.29 -14.29
N PRO A 103 22.16 -0.22 -14.17
CA PRO A 103 23.06 -1.19 -14.79
C PRO A 103 22.72 -2.62 -14.36
N ARG A 104 22.77 -3.59 -15.26
CA ARG A 104 22.27 -4.95 -14.98
C ARG A 104 23.36 -5.92 -14.52
N GLU A 105 24.62 -5.51 -14.52
CA GLU A 105 25.75 -6.35 -14.15
C GLU A 105 25.71 -6.70 -12.65
N PRO A 106 26.13 -7.93 -12.26
CA PRO A 106 26.10 -8.38 -10.87
C PRO A 106 26.90 -7.49 -9.90
N VAL A 107 27.89 -6.75 -10.39
CA VAL A 107 28.68 -5.80 -9.58
C VAL A 107 27.83 -4.69 -8.97
N HIS A 108 26.65 -4.39 -9.54
CA HIS A 108 25.71 -3.36 -9.08
C HIS A 108 24.62 -3.90 -8.14
N GLU A 109 24.77 -5.11 -7.58
CA GLU A 109 23.74 -5.73 -6.73
C GLU A 109 23.32 -4.86 -5.54
N ALA A 110 24.25 -4.11 -4.94
CA ALA A 110 23.94 -3.18 -3.85
C ALA A 110 23.01 -2.04 -4.29
N GLU A 111 23.18 -1.54 -5.52
CA GLU A 111 22.32 -0.52 -6.13
C GLU A 111 20.94 -1.10 -6.45
N HIS A 112 20.87 -2.33 -6.97
CA HIS A 112 19.60 -3.04 -7.17
C HIS A 112 18.80 -3.15 -5.87
N ARG A 113 19.44 -3.55 -4.77
CA ARG A 113 18.79 -3.66 -3.45
C ARG A 113 18.29 -2.31 -2.94
N ALA A 114 19.06 -1.24 -3.13
CA ALA A 114 18.67 0.11 -2.72
C ALA A 114 17.44 0.60 -3.50
N LEU A 115 17.44 0.42 -4.83
CA LEU A 115 16.30 0.80 -5.68
C LEU A 115 15.05 -0.03 -5.39
N VAL A 116 15.20 -1.33 -5.13
CA VAL A 116 14.09 -2.20 -4.72
C VAL A 116 13.46 -1.72 -3.42
N ALA A 117 14.29 -1.38 -2.42
CA ALA A 117 13.79 -0.85 -1.15
C ALA A 117 13.07 0.49 -1.35
N GLU A 118 13.65 1.41 -2.13
CA GLU A 118 13.04 2.70 -2.46
C GLU A 118 11.69 2.53 -3.18
N ALA A 119 11.61 1.65 -4.17
CA ALA A 119 10.37 1.38 -4.89
C ALA A 119 9.27 0.78 -3.99
N VAL A 120 9.61 -0.10 -3.04
CA VAL A 120 8.65 -0.64 -2.05
C VAL A 120 8.20 0.44 -1.07
N ASP A 121 9.12 1.27 -0.57
CA ASP A 121 8.81 2.40 0.32
C ASP A 121 7.95 3.45 -0.37
N HIS A 122 8.16 3.62 -1.68
CA HIS A 122 7.35 4.50 -2.49
C HIS A 122 5.88 4.05 -2.54
N HIS A 123 5.61 2.77 -2.82
CA HIS A 123 4.24 2.23 -2.77
C HIS A 123 3.60 2.41 -1.39
N ALA A 124 4.36 2.21 -0.30
CA ALA A 124 3.86 2.41 1.06
C ALA A 124 3.47 3.88 1.32
N SER A 125 4.32 4.83 0.90
CA SER A 125 4.07 6.26 1.02
C SER A 125 2.83 6.68 0.22
N CYS A 126 2.70 6.13 -0.96
CA CYS A 126 1.57 6.26 -1.85
C CYS A 126 0.25 5.82 -1.18
N PHE A 127 0.17 4.60 -0.66
CA PHE A 127 -1.03 4.13 0.06
C PHE A 127 -1.32 4.93 1.34
N LEU A 128 -0.29 5.44 2.02
CA LEU A 128 -0.48 6.34 3.15
C LEU A 128 -1.15 7.66 2.71
N ILE A 129 -0.65 8.31 1.66
CA ILE A 129 -1.25 9.56 1.14
C ILE A 129 -2.69 9.31 0.69
N LYS A 130 -2.92 8.21 -0.03
CA LYS A 130 -4.26 7.77 -0.43
C LYS A 130 -5.19 7.64 0.79
N SER A 131 -4.69 7.10 1.90
CA SER A 131 -5.48 6.96 3.13
C SER A 131 -5.82 8.28 3.81
N ILE A 132 -4.93 9.26 3.74
CA ILE A 132 -5.16 10.62 4.26
C ILE A 132 -6.25 11.32 3.43
N LEU A 133 -6.19 11.22 2.10
CA LEU A 133 -7.20 11.82 1.21
C LEU A 133 -8.59 11.25 1.44
N ALA A 134 -8.68 9.94 1.72
CA ALA A 134 -9.95 9.29 2.01
C ALA A 134 -10.58 9.70 3.35
N LEU A 135 -9.85 10.33 4.27
CA LEU A 135 -10.43 10.91 5.49
C LEU A 135 -11.35 12.11 5.17
N HIS A 136 -11.08 12.79 4.07
CA HIS A 136 -11.88 13.92 3.61
C HIS A 136 -13.04 13.44 2.74
N ASP A 137 -12.73 12.64 1.72
CA ASP A 137 -13.74 12.04 0.83
C ASP A 137 -13.29 10.65 0.34
N PRO A 138 -13.86 9.56 0.91
CA PRO A 138 -13.53 8.22 0.46
C PRO A 138 -14.05 7.93 -0.96
N THR A 139 -15.05 8.68 -1.45
CA THR A 139 -15.59 8.46 -2.81
C THR A 139 -14.56 8.81 -3.87
N PHE A 140 -13.79 9.88 -3.68
CA PHE A 140 -12.73 10.31 -4.58
C PHE A 140 -11.66 9.23 -4.78
N VAL A 141 -11.36 8.46 -3.73
CA VAL A 141 -10.34 7.42 -3.75
C VAL A 141 -10.88 6.08 -4.25
N LEU A 142 -12.11 5.73 -3.87
CA LEU A 142 -12.76 4.48 -4.28
C LEU A 142 -13.26 4.54 -5.73
N TYR A 143 -13.70 5.72 -6.17
CA TYR A 143 -14.33 5.99 -7.46
C TYR A 143 -13.71 7.22 -8.12
N PRO A 144 -12.41 7.15 -8.50
CA PRO A 144 -11.67 8.30 -9.00
C PRO A 144 -12.30 8.89 -10.26
N PRO A 145 -12.85 10.13 -10.23
CA PRO A 145 -13.53 10.72 -11.38
C PRO A 145 -12.60 10.98 -12.56
N TRP A 146 -11.29 11.16 -12.31
CA TRP A 146 -10.28 11.44 -13.34
C TRP A 146 -9.84 10.22 -14.16
N LEU A 147 -10.22 9.01 -13.75
CA LEU A 147 -9.93 7.81 -14.54
C LEU A 147 -11.02 7.58 -15.59
N SER A 148 -10.63 7.01 -16.74
CA SER A 148 -11.60 6.53 -17.73
C SER A 148 -12.51 5.45 -17.15
N VAL A 149 -13.66 5.20 -17.81
CA VAL A 149 -14.59 4.13 -17.40
C VAL A 149 -13.89 2.77 -17.40
N LEU A 150 -13.04 2.49 -18.39
CA LEU A 150 -12.26 1.26 -18.47
C LEU A 150 -11.25 1.17 -17.32
N ALA A 151 -10.50 2.24 -17.06
CA ALA A 151 -9.55 2.28 -15.95
C ALA A 151 -10.25 2.04 -14.60
N ARG A 152 -11.40 2.68 -14.36
CA ARG A 152 -12.22 2.43 -13.16
C ARG A 152 -12.70 0.98 -13.07
N ALA A 153 -13.13 0.39 -14.19
CA ALA A 153 -13.60 -1.00 -14.21
C ALA A 153 -12.50 -2.03 -13.89
N LEU A 154 -11.22 -1.67 -14.11
CA LEU A 154 -10.07 -2.50 -13.79
C LEU A 154 -9.56 -2.33 -12.35
N LEU A 155 -10.09 -1.36 -11.60
CA LEU A 155 -9.77 -1.20 -10.18
C LEU A 155 -10.44 -2.28 -9.33
N TRP A 156 -9.66 -2.87 -8.45
CA TRP A 156 -10.07 -3.78 -7.40
C TRP A 156 -9.94 -3.05 -6.05
N MET A 157 -11.02 -2.53 -5.47
CA MET A 157 -10.97 -1.73 -4.23
C MET A 157 -9.95 -0.58 -4.28
N GLY A 158 -10.06 0.26 -5.32
CA GLY A 158 -9.25 1.47 -5.47
C GLY A 158 -7.78 1.24 -5.88
N GLY A 159 -7.45 0.12 -6.53
CA GLY A 159 -6.12 -0.15 -7.08
C GLY A 159 -6.06 -1.47 -7.86
N TRP A 160 -4.88 -1.95 -8.25
CA TRP A 160 -4.73 -3.24 -8.94
C TRP A 160 -5.04 -4.43 -8.03
N ARG A 161 -5.54 -5.54 -8.59
CA ARG A 161 -5.78 -6.78 -7.84
C ARG A 161 -4.44 -7.46 -7.51
N PRO A 162 -4.16 -7.91 -6.27
CA PRO A 162 -2.88 -8.50 -5.89
C PRO A 162 -2.39 -9.65 -6.78
N THR A 163 -3.30 -10.48 -7.28
CA THR A 163 -2.99 -11.57 -8.21
C THR A 163 -2.52 -11.09 -9.60
N ALA A 164 -2.84 -9.85 -10.00
CA ALA A 164 -2.36 -9.26 -11.25
C ALA A 164 -0.85 -9.03 -11.21
N ALA A 165 -0.32 -8.51 -10.10
CA ALA A 165 1.12 -8.34 -9.94
C ALA A 165 1.86 -9.69 -10.02
N LEU A 166 1.31 -10.76 -9.44
CA LEU A 166 1.92 -12.09 -9.54
C LEU A 166 2.05 -12.59 -10.98
N ARG A 167 1.22 -12.14 -11.92
CA ARG A 167 1.36 -12.51 -13.34
C ARG A 167 2.55 -11.82 -14.02
N LEU A 168 3.12 -10.78 -13.39
CA LEU A 168 4.25 -10.01 -13.91
C LEU A 168 5.60 -10.63 -13.54
N VAL A 169 5.63 -11.65 -12.68
CA VAL A 169 6.86 -12.40 -12.38
C VAL A 169 7.18 -13.31 -13.56
N THR A 170 8.34 -13.10 -14.18
CA THR A 170 8.85 -13.93 -15.27
C THR A 170 9.25 -15.30 -14.73
N THR A 171 8.39 -16.31 -14.88
CA THR A 171 8.63 -17.65 -14.32
C THR A 171 9.78 -18.40 -14.98
N GLY A 172 10.11 -18.10 -16.24
CA GLY A 172 11.18 -18.77 -16.99
C GLY A 172 12.60 -18.50 -16.50
N ILE A 173 12.79 -17.54 -15.59
CA ILE A 173 14.10 -17.16 -15.03
C ILE A 173 14.25 -17.51 -13.55
N LEU A 174 13.25 -18.19 -12.95
CA LEU A 174 13.28 -18.56 -11.53
C LEU A 174 14.06 -19.86 -11.33
N SER A 175 14.82 -19.95 -10.23
CA SER A 175 15.33 -21.24 -9.77
C SER A 175 14.19 -22.16 -9.29
N ALA A 176 14.46 -23.46 -9.14
CA ALA A 176 13.45 -24.40 -8.63
C ALA A 176 12.94 -24.01 -7.23
N GLU A 177 13.83 -23.52 -6.36
CA GLU A 177 13.48 -23.04 -5.02
C GLU A 177 12.62 -21.77 -5.08
N GLN A 178 12.99 -20.81 -5.94
CA GLN A 178 12.21 -19.59 -6.15
C GLN A 178 10.83 -19.90 -6.72
N ALA A 179 10.73 -20.81 -7.69
CA ALA A 179 9.47 -21.22 -8.29
C ALA A 179 8.54 -21.88 -7.25
N TRP A 180 9.08 -22.75 -6.39
CA TRP A 180 8.32 -23.38 -5.32
C TRP A 180 7.81 -22.34 -4.30
N ALA A 181 8.68 -21.45 -3.82
CA ALA A 181 8.31 -20.40 -2.88
C ALA A 181 7.28 -19.44 -3.51
N PHE A 182 7.43 -19.14 -4.80
CA PHE A 182 6.51 -18.28 -5.52
C PHE A 182 5.12 -18.89 -5.68
N GLU A 183 5.00 -20.20 -5.94
CA GLU A 183 3.68 -20.84 -6.00
C GLU A 183 3.00 -20.84 -4.63
N ALA A 184 3.74 -21.03 -3.53
CA ALA A 184 3.19 -20.86 -2.18
C ALA A 184 2.65 -19.42 -1.96
N ILE A 185 3.37 -18.39 -2.43
CA ILE A 185 2.90 -17.00 -2.38
C ILE A 185 1.60 -16.83 -3.20
N ARG A 186 1.50 -17.47 -4.37
CA ARG A 186 0.28 -17.42 -5.21
C ARG A 186 -0.92 -18.01 -4.51
N GLU A 187 -0.79 -19.19 -3.92
CA GLU A 187 -1.88 -19.86 -3.20
C GLU A 187 -2.37 -19.02 -2.01
N VAL A 188 -1.45 -18.55 -1.17
CA VAL A 188 -1.81 -17.70 -0.02
C VAL A 188 -2.46 -16.40 -0.51
N THR A 189 -1.94 -15.78 -1.56
CA THR A 189 -2.51 -14.54 -2.10
C THR A 189 -3.91 -14.76 -2.67
N ARG A 190 -4.16 -15.86 -3.38
CA ARG A 190 -5.50 -16.22 -3.88
C ARG A 190 -6.50 -16.35 -2.73
N ALA A 191 -6.12 -17.05 -1.67
CA ALA A 191 -6.96 -17.21 -0.48
C ALA A 191 -7.23 -15.88 0.23
N GLU A 192 -6.20 -15.05 0.45
CA GLU A 192 -6.36 -13.73 1.08
C GLU A 192 -7.22 -12.79 0.23
N VAL A 193 -7.05 -12.80 -1.10
CA VAL A 193 -7.91 -12.03 -2.02
C VAL A 193 -9.36 -12.49 -1.92
N ALA A 194 -9.62 -13.80 -1.93
CA ALA A 194 -10.98 -14.34 -1.82
C ALA A 194 -11.68 -13.91 -0.52
N LEU A 195 -10.94 -13.86 0.60
CA LEU A 195 -11.47 -13.38 1.88
C LEU A 195 -11.90 -11.90 1.79
N VAL A 196 -11.08 -11.04 1.17
CA VAL A 196 -11.44 -9.62 1.03
C VAL A 196 -12.62 -9.43 0.07
N GLU A 197 -12.71 -10.23 -0.99
CA GLU A 197 -13.85 -10.20 -1.93
C GLU A 197 -15.15 -10.64 -1.28
N GLU A 198 -15.11 -11.67 -0.43
CA GLU A 198 -16.28 -12.11 0.32
C GLU A 198 -16.77 -11.03 1.30
N GLU A 199 -15.85 -10.35 1.98
CA GLU A 199 -16.22 -9.23 2.85
C GLU A 199 -16.75 -8.02 2.05
N LEU A 200 -16.21 -7.75 0.86
CA LEU A 200 -16.74 -6.70 -0.02
C LEU A 200 -18.18 -7.02 -0.44
N ARG A 201 -18.45 -8.26 -0.84
CA ARG A 201 -19.80 -8.74 -1.18
C ARG A 201 -20.75 -8.56 -0.01
N ARG A 202 -20.32 -8.90 1.22
CA ARG A 202 -21.10 -8.69 2.44
C ARG A 202 -21.41 -7.20 2.66
N VAL A 203 -20.40 -6.33 2.58
CA VAL A 203 -20.58 -4.88 2.73
C VAL A 203 -21.59 -4.33 1.72
N GLN A 204 -21.47 -4.74 0.45
CA GLN A 204 -22.39 -4.31 -0.62
C GLN A 204 -23.83 -4.75 -0.36
N ILE A 205 -24.06 -6.02 0.01
CA ILE A 205 -25.39 -6.53 0.34
C ILE A 205 -25.98 -5.78 1.53
N GLU A 206 -25.21 -5.62 2.60
CA GLU A 206 -25.67 -4.94 3.81
C GLU A 206 -26.03 -3.48 3.56
N GLY A 207 -25.32 -2.79 2.66
CA GLY A 207 -25.71 -1.42 2.32
C GLY A 207 -26.91 -1.32 1.35
N VAL A 208 -27.13 -2.29 0.45
CA VAL A 208 -28.39 -2.36 -0.32
C VAL A 208 -29.58 -2.59 0.61
N VAL A 209 -29.43 -3.48 1.59
CA VAL A 209 -30.42 -3.68 2.67
C VAL A 209 -30.61 -2.38 3.46
N GLY A 210 -29.52 -1.70 3.82
CA GLY A 210 -29.56 -0.41 4.52
C GLY A 210 -30.34 0.66 3.77
N LEU A 211 -30.13 0.79 2.45
CA LEU A 211 -30.88 1.68 1.57
C LEU A 211 -32.36 1.29 1.50
N THR A 212 -32.65 0.00 1.34
CA THR A 212 -34.03 -0.51 1.30
C THR A 212 -34.78 -0.19 2.60
N MET A 213 -34.11 -0.28 3.75
CA MET A 213 -34.70 0.06 5.04
C MET A 213 -34.85 1.57 5.21
N ALA A 214 -33.91 2.38 4.71
CA ALA A 214 -34.02 3.83 4.71
C ALA A 214 -35.23 4.34 3.90
N GLY A 215 -35.53 3.71 2.76
CA GLY A 215 -36.72 4.01 1.95
C GLY A 215 -38.06 3.72 2.64
N ARG A 216 -38.05 3.05 3.81
CA ARG A 216 -39.23 2.81 4.65
C ARG A 216 -39.38 3.81 5.80
N ALA A 217 -38.48 4.79 5.91
CA ALA A 217 -38.60 5.85 6.91
C ALA A 217 -39.83 6.72 6.64
N ALA A 218 -40.18 7.58 7.59
CA ALA A 218 -41.17 8.63 7.34
C ALA A 218 -40.71 9.48 6.14
N GLU A 219 -41.64 9.93 5.30
CA GLU A 219 -41.33 10.61 4.03
C GLU A 219 -40.37 11.79 4.20
N ALA A 220 -40.54 12.58 5.26
CA ALA A 220 -39.66 13.70 5.60
C ALA A 220 -38.22 13.29 6.02
N GLU A 221 -37.99 12.03 6.36
CA GLU A 221 -36.73 11.48 6.86
C GLU A 221 -36.04 10.53 5.86
N VAL A 222 -36.71 10.11 4.78
CA VAL A 222 -36.15 9.15 3.80
C VAL A 222 -34.79 9.61 3.27
N ALA A 223 -34.68 10.86 2.82
CA ALA A 223 -33.44 11.40 2.26
C ALA A 223 -32.28 11.40 3.26
N SER A 224 -32.54 11.70 4.54
CA SER A 224 -31.50 11.71 5.57
C SER A 224 -31.09 10.27 5.96
N ALA A 225 -32.04 9.34 6.02
CA ALA A 225 -31.80 7.94 6.27
C ALA A 225 -31.00 7.27 5.13
N GLU A 226 -31.32 7.60 3.88
CA GLU A 226 -30.59 7.11 2.69
C GLU A 226 -29.16 7.62 2.69
N LYS A 227 -28.95 8.92 2.92
CA LYS A 227 -27.62 9.51 3.06
C LYS A 227 -26.80 8.80 4.13
N ALA A 228 -27.37 8.58 5.31
CA ALA A 228 -26.68 7.86 6.40
C ALA A 228 -26.37 6.39 6.04
N ALA A 229 -27.24 5.72 5.26
CA ALA A 229 -26.97 4.38 4.77
C ALA A 229 -25.79 4.35 3.78
N ILE A 230 -25.74 5.31 2.85
CA ILE A 230 -24.65 5.47 1.88
C ILE A 230 -23.33 5.76 2.60
N GLU A 231 -23.31 6.71 3.55
CA GLU A 231 -22.10 7.05 4.31
C GLU A 231 -21.55 5.86 5.09
N ARG A 232 -22.42 5.06 5.72
CA ARG A 232 -22.02 3.81 6.41
C ARG A 232 -21.45 2.77 5.45
N MET A 233 -22.06 2.60 4.28
CA MET A 233 -21.56 1.71 3.22
C MET A 233 -20.16 2.15 2.78
N LEU A 234 -20.00 3.43 2.44
CA LEU A 234 -18.74 4.00 1.95
C LEU A 234 -17.62 3.87 2.99
N ALA A 235 -17.89 4.15 4.27
CA ALA A 235 -16.91 3.99 5.33
C ALA A 235 -16.39 2.54 5.46
N ARG A 236 -17.27 1.56 5.26
CA ARG A 236 -16.89 0.13 5.31
C ARG A 236 -16.16 -0.32 4.06
N GLN A 237 -16.60 0.12 2.87
CA GLN A 237 -15.86 -0.11 1.63
C GLN A 237 -14.46 0.49 1.69
N TRP A 238 -14.33 1.69 2.26
CA TRP A 238 -13.04 2.33 2.50
C TRP A 238 -12.15 1.50 3.43
N THR A 239 -12.71 1.00 4.54
CA THR A 239 -11.97 0.10 5.46
C THR A 239 -11.43 -1.13 4.71
N LEU A 240 -12.22 -1.70 3.79
CA LEU A 240 -11.76 -2.81 2.94
C LEU A 240 -10.68 -2.38 1.94
N ALA A 241 -10.76 -1.18 1.38
CA ALA A 241 -9.71 -0.66 0.50
C ALA A 241 -8.36 -0.51 1.22
N VAL A 242 -8.35 -0.11 2.50
CA VAL A 242 -7.13 -0.08 3.33
C VAL A 242 -6.58 -1.50 3.56
N VAL A 243 -7.45 -2.48 3.79
CA VAL A 243 -7.05 -3.90 3.88
C VAL A 243 -6.48 -4.39 2.54
N ALA A 244 -7.08 -3.99 1.42
CA ALA A 244 -6.60 -4.31 0.08
C ALA A 244 -5.21 -3.70 -0.20
N ASP A 245 -4.98 -2.43 0.15
CA ASP A 245 -3.67 -1.77 0.05
C ASP A 245 -2.62 -2.47 0.94
N SER A 246 -3.01 -2.90 2.13
CA SER A 246 -2.14 -3.70 3.00
C SER A 246 -1.79 -5.05 2.38
N LEU A 247 -2.75 -5.71 1.71
CA LEU A 247 -2.51 -6.96 0.99
C LEU A 247 -1.58 -6.76 -0.21
N ARG A 248 -1.74 -5.68 -0.99
CA ARG A 248 -0.80 -5.30 -2.06
C ARG A 248 0.63 -5.20 -1.52
N MET A 249 0.83 -4.48 -0.42
CA MET A 249 2.15 -4.36 0.19
C MET A 249 2.71 -5.69 0.69
N LYS A 250 1.88 -6.54 1.30
CA LYS A 250 2.29 -7.89 1.71
C LYS A 250 2.77 -8.71 0.51
N VAL A 251 2.04 -8.66 -0.61
CA VAL A 251 2.40 -9.39 -1.83
C VAL A 251 3.71 -8.87 -2.42
N LEU A 252 3.87 -7.55 -2.57
CA LEU A 252 5.11 -6.96 -3.08
C LEU A 252 6.32 -7.40 -2.25
N ARG A 253 6.23 -7.30 -0.91
CA ARG A 253 7.32 -7.70 -0.01
C ARG A 253 7.62 -9.19 -0.07
N ARG A 254 6.60 -10.05 -0.12
CA ARG A 254 6.79 -11.51 -0.22
C ARG A 254 7.49 -11.90 -1.53
N VAL A 255 7.08 -11.29 -2.65
CA VAL A 255 7.71 -11.56 -3.96
C VAL A 255 9.15 -11.07 -3.97
N VAL A 256 9.40 -9.83 -3.57
CA VAL A 256 10.74 -9.24 -3.50
C VAL A 256 11.68 -10.05 -2.61
N ALA A 257 11.19 -10.65 -1.52
CA ALA A 257 11.99 -11.47 -0.62
C ALA A 257 12.45 -12.82 -1.23
N VAL A 258 11.77 -13.32 -2.27
CA VAL A 258 12.12 -14.57 -2.96
C VAL A 258 13.02 -14.32 -4.17
N LEU A 259 12.86 -13.18 -4.83
CA LEU A 259 13.60 -12.82 -6.03
C LEU A 259 15.03 -12.37 -5.70
N SER A 260 15.95 -12.56 -6.65
CA SER A 260 17.23 -11.87 -6.62
C SER A 260 17.03 -10.36 -6.79
N PRO A 261 17.97 -9.50 -6.36
CA PRO A 261 17.79 -8.05 -6.47
C PRO A 261 17.47 -7.58 -7.89
N LEU A 262 18.13 -8.13 -8.92
CA LEU A 262 17.87 -7.78 -10.31
C LEU A 262 16.49 -8.29 -10.79
N GLN A 263 16.08 -9.50 -10.42
CA GLN A 263 14.74 -10.00 -10.70
C GLN A 263 13.66 -9.13 -10.03
N ALA A 264 13.91 -8.67 -8.80
CA ALA A 264 13.01 -7.78 -8.08
C ALA A 264 12.91 -6.40 -8.74
N VAL A 265 14.02 -5.86 -9.28
CA VAL A 265 14.01 -4.65 -10.12
C VAL A 265 13.08 -4.82 -11.31
N ASP A 266 13.22 -5.91 -12.06
CA ASP A 266 12.39 -6.19 -13.25
C ASP A 266 10.91 -6.35 -12.90
N PHE A 267 10.62 -7.09 -11.84
CA PHE A 267 9.28 -7.27 -11.32
C PHE A 267 8.63 -5.93 -10.91
N LEU A 268 9.33 -5.11 -10.12
CA LEU A 268 8.78 -3.83 -9.67
C LEU A 268 8.63 -2.85 -10.84
N ALA A 269 9.53 -2.87 -11.83
CA ALA A 269 9.37 -2.06 -13.04
C ALA A 269 8.11 -2.48 -13.82
N ALA A 270 7.80 -3.77 -13.89
CA ALA A 270 6.56 -4.25 -14.50
C ALA A 270 5.31 -3.84 -13.71
N VAL A 271 5.35 -3.91 -12.36
CA VAL A 271 4.25 -3.45 -11.49
C VAL A 271 3.99 -1.96 -11.69
N VAL A 272 5.03 -1.13 -11.60
CA VAL A 272 4.90 0.32 -11.74
C VAL A 272 4.41 0.69 -13.14
N ARG A 273 4.88 0.02 -14.20
CA ARG A 273 4.33 0.20 -15.56
C ARG A 273 2.84 -0.11 -15.62
N MET A 274 2.40 -1.23 -15.06
CA MET A 274 0.98 -1.59 -15.01
C MET A 274 0.17 -0.50 -14.30
N GLU A 275 0.64 -0.01 -13.15
CA GLU A 275 -0.03 1.07 -12.42
C GLU A 275 -0.14 2.35 -13.25
N ILE A 276 0.96 2.79 -13.87
CA ILE A 276 0.96 4.00 -14.72
C ILE A 276 -0.02 3.82 -15.88
N SER A 277 0.01 2.68 -16.57
CA SER A 277 -0.93 2.39 -17.66
C SER A 277 -2.37 2.46 -17.18
N MET A 278 -2.69 1.91 -16.00
CA MET A 278 -4.04 2.00 -15.44
C MET A 278 -4.53 3.44 -15.24
N HIS A 279 -3.62 4.39 -15.01
CA HIS A 279 -3.96 5.80 -14.80
C HIS A 279 -3.97 6.64 -16.09
N GLN A 280 -3.46 6.10 -17.20
CA GLN A 280 -3.34 6.79 -18.49
C GLN A 280 -4.33 6.27 -19.56
N MET A 281 -5.10 5.21 -19.28
CA MET A 281 -6.15 4.67 -20.17
C MET A 281 -7.38 5.55 -20.27
#